data_AF-A0A367KSE1-F1
#
_entry.id   AF-A0A367KSE1-F1
#
_cell.length_a   1.000
_cell.length_b   1.000
_cell.length_c   1.000
_cell.angle_alpha   90.00
_cell.angle_beta   90.00
_cell.angle_gamma   90.00
#
_symmetry.space_group_name_H-M   'P 1'
#
loop_
_entity.id
_entity.type
_entity.pdbx_description
1 polymer ?
#
loop_
_entity_poly.entity_id
_entity_poly.type
_entity_poly.pdbx_seq_one_letter_code
_entity_poly.pdbx_strand_id
1 'polypeptide(L)'
;LPAQVITESKRRLRALEYELGEKTIDEQERTNASKYHKIKHFERKKAERKVKQAKKDLRENTDETKAPALQAKVDEAEIKLLYTTHFPKTLHYVSLYPTNNQNDETSDARRERVLKDIKESLLNGDKDLSLMQKRYRDEYKEKLIKRGVIQPLAPVDEEMTEAKQGSDDEKDDFFEKA
;
A
#
# COMPACT_ATOMS: atom_id res chain seq x y z
N LEU A 1 29.28 10.30 -28.83
CA LEU A 1 29.14 11.11 -27.60
C LEU A 1 30.24 10.70 -26.62
N PRO A 2 30.80 11.63 -25.83
CA PRO A 2 31.79 11.30 -24.79
C PRO A 2 31.22 10.29 -23.78
N ALA A 3 32.06 9.43 -23.22
CA ALA A 3 31.63 8.38 -22.28
C ALA A 3 30.83 8.94 -21.09
N GLN A 4 31.25 10.09 -20.55
CA GLN A 4 30.55 10.78 -19.46
C GLN A 4 29.12 11.19 -19.83
N VAL A 5 28.93 11.73 -21.05
CA VAL A 5 27.61 12.15 -21.55
C VAL A 5 26.68 10.96 -21.72
N ILE A 6 27.21 9.80 -22.13
CA ILE A 6 26.43 8.56 -22.25
C ILE A 6 25.99 8.07 -20.87
N THR A 7 26.89 8.04 -19.90
CA THR A 7 26.60 7.61 -18.52
C THR A 7 25.56 8.50 -17.87
N GLU A 8 25.70 9.82 -18.01
CA GLU A 8 24.72 10.77 -17.48
C GLU A 8 23.36 10.62 -18.16
N SER A 9 23.34 10.45 -19.48
CA SER A 9 22.10 10.22 -20.23
C SER A 9 21.38 8.94 -19.79
N LYS A 10 22.12 7.85 -19.53
CA LYS A 10 21.57 6.60 -18.98
C LYS A 10 20.98 6.79 -17.58
N ARG A 11 21.66 7.54 -16.70
CA ARG A 11 21.16 7.85 -15.36
C ARG A 11 19.86 8.66 -15.42
N ARG A 12 19.82 9.69 -16.26
CA ARG A 12 18.63 10.52 -16.48
C ARG A 12 17.47 9.69 -17.06
N LEU A 13 17.74 8.83 -18.03
CA LEU A 13 16.73 7.93 -18.60
C LEU A 13 16.12 7.01 -17.53
N ARG A 14 16.97 6.36 -16.72
CA ARG A 14 16.52 5.50 -15.61
C ARG A 14 15.65 6.25 -14.60
N ALA A 15 16.02 7.49 -14.26
CA ALA A 15 15.23 8.32 -13.35
C ALA A 15 13.86 8.67 -13.93
N LEU A 16 13.79 9.02 -15.21
CA LEU A 16 12.53 9.30 -15.91
C LEU A 16 11.65 8.06 -16.05
N GLU A 17 12.22 6.89 -16.33
CA GLU A 17 11.49 5.63 -16.40
C GLU A 17 10.90 5.24 -15.03
N TYR A 18 11.66 5.43 -13.96
CA TYR A 18 11.18 5.24 -12.60
C TYR A 18 10.02 6.20 -12.28
N GLU A 19 10.19 7.49 -12.56
CA GLU A 19 9.17 8.50 -12.30
C GLU A 19 7.88 8.20 -13.09
N LEU A 20 7.99 7.86 -14.38
CA LEU A 20 6.86 7.46 -15.21
C LEU A 20 6.11 6.27 -14.59
N GLY A 21 6.86 5.27 -14.09
CA GLY A 21 6.30 4.12 -13.42
C GLY A 21 5.50 4.48 -12.17
N GLU A 22 6.08 5.31 -11.29
CA GLU A 22 5.40 5.78 -10.08
C GLU A 22 4.16 6.61 -10.42
N LYS A 23 4.24 7.53 -11.38
CA LYS A 23 3.10 8.33 -11.85
C LYS A 23 1.96 7.47 -12.41
N THR A 24 2.29 6.40 -13.11
CA THR A 24 1.30 5.45 -13.66
C THR A 24 0.52 4.77 -12.53
N ILE A 25 1.21 4.35 -11.47
CA ILE A 25 0.57 3.74 -10.31
C ILE A 25 -0.26 4.78 -9.55
N ASP A 26 0.27 5.97 -9.34
CA ASP A 26 -0.42 7.06 -8.63
C ASP A 26 -1.72 7.47 -9.34
N GLU A 27 -1.72 7.51 -10.68
CA GLU A 27 -2.92 7.81 -11.46
C GLU A 27 -3.99 6.71 -11.32
N GLN A 28 -3.58 5.44 -11.27
CA GLN A 28 -4.49 4.33 -10.99
C GLN A 28 -5.10 4.44 -9.59
N GLU A 29 -4.29 4.75 -8.58
CA GLU A 29 -4.75 4.95 -7.21
C GLU A 29 -5.74 6.12 -7.12
N ARG A 30 -5.43 7.25 -7.78
CA ARG A 30 -6.29 8.44 -7.85
C ARG A 30 -7.63 8.13 -8.54
N THR A 31 -7.59 7.37 -9.63
CA THR A 31 -8.78 6.94 -10.37
C THR A 31 -9.67 6.08 -9.49
N ASN A 32 -9.09 5.08 -8.81
CA ASN A 32 -9.84 4.21 -7.89
C ASN A 32 -10.38 4.97 -6.69
N ALA A 33 -9.58 5.87 -6.10
CA ALA A 33 -10.00 6.70 -4.98
C ALA A 33 -11.24 7.51 -5.36
N SER A 34 -11.23 8.17 -6.51
CA SER A 34 -12.36 8.96 -7.01
C SER A 34 -13.58 8.09 -7.32
N LYS A 35 -13.38 6.97 -8.04
CA LYS A 35 -14.45 6.05 -8.46
C LYS A 35 -15.20 5.44 -7.29
N TYR A 36 -14.48 5.01 -6.24
CA TYR A 36 -15.07 4.28 -5.12
C TYR A 36 -15.28 5.14 -3.86
N HIS A 37 -14.89 6.43 -3.87
CA HIS A 37 -15.00 7.33 -2.72
C HIS A 37 -16.37 7.29 -2.05
N LYS A 38 -17.44 7.46 -2.85
CA LYS A 38 -18.81 7.53 -2.36
C LYS A 38 -19.26 6.22 -1.71
N ILE A 39 -19.01 5.08 -2.37
CA ILE A 39 -19.39 3.75 -1.85
C ILE A 39 -18.61 3.44 -0.57
N LYS A 40 -17.28 3.64 -0.56
CA LYS A 40 -16.44 3.46 0.63
C LYS A 40 -16.91 4.32 1.79
N HIS A 41 -17.32 5.57 1.53
CA HIS A 41 -17.83 6.46 2.57
C HIS A 41 -19.10 5.92 3.25
N PHE A 42 -20.08 5.44 2.46
CA PHE A 42 -21.31 4.86 3.02
C PHE A 42 -21.05 3.55 3.77
N GLU A 43 -20.18 2.70 3.24
CA GLU A 43 -19.83 1.45 3.91
C GLU A 43 -19.03 1.67 5.18
N ARG A 44 -18.12 2.65 5.20
CA ARG A 44 -17.38 3.04 6.40
C ARG A 44 -18.34 3.49 7.50
N LYS A 45 -19.29 4.39 7.19
CA LYS A 45 -20.35 4.80 8.13
C LYS A 45 -21.19 3.61 8.63
N LYS A 46 -21.42 2.60 7.79
CA LYS A 46 -22.13 1.38 8.19
C LYS A 46 -21.26 0.52 9.11
N ALA A 47 -19.98 0.35 8.80
CA ALA A 47 -19.02 -0.39 9.63
C ALA A 47 -18.80 0.29 11.00
N GLU A 48 -18.63 1.61 11.04
CA GLU A 48 -18.53 2.39 12.29
C GLU A 48 -19.73 2.17 13.21
N ARG A 49 -20.96 2.18 12.65
CA ARG A 49 -22.17 1.88 13.40
C ARG A 49 -22.16 0.45 13.96
N LYS A 50 -21.73 -0.53 13.16
CA LYS A 50 -21.62 -1.93 13.62
C LYS A 50 -20.58 -2.10 14.73
N VAL A 51 -19.42 -1.45 14.63
CA VAL A 51 -18.41 -1.44 15.71
C VAL A 51 -19.00 -0.84 16.98
N LYS A 52 -19.68 0.31 16.87
CA LYS A 52 -20.33 0.95 18.03
C LYS A 52 -21.37 0.04 18.68
N GLN A 53 -22.17 -0.64 17.88
CA GLN A 53 -23.17 -1.59 18.36
C GLN A 53 -22.53 -2.80 19.03
N ALA A 54 -21.57 -3.48 18.39
CA ALA A 54 -20.88 -4.63 18.96
C ALA A 54 -20.18 -4.29 20.28
N LYS A 55 -19.52 -3.12 20.38
CA LYS A 55 -18.91 -2.65 21.63
C LYS A 55 -19.93 -2.33 22.70
N LYS A 56 -21.12 -1.85 22.32
CA LYS A 56 -22.22 -1.60 23.27
C LYS A 56 -22.74 -2.93 23.81
N ASP A 57 -23.01 -3.89 22.93
CA ASP A 57 -23.49 -5.22 23.28
C ASP A 57 -22.51 -5.94 24.23
N LEU A 58 -21.20 -5.81 23.98
CA LEU A 58 -20.16 -6.36 24.86
C LEU A 58 -20.17 -5.70 26.26
N ARG A 59 -20.34 -4.38 26.35
CA ARG A 59 -20.35 -3.64 27.63
C ARG A 59 -21.61 -3.88 28.46
N GLU A 60 -22.76 -4.02 27.80
CA GLU A 60 -24.06 -4.20 28.46
C GLU A 60 -24.36 -5.67 28.79
N ASN A 61 -23.55 -6.60 28.27
CA ASN A 61 -23.70 -8.02 28.53
C ASN A 61 -23.19 -8.38 29.94
N THR A 62 -24.09 -8.89 30.77
CA THR A 62 -23.81 -9.37 32.14
C THR A 62 -23.44 -10.85 32.20
N ASP A 63 -23.52 -11.57 31.07
CA ASP A 63 -23.28 -13.02 30.99
C ASP A 63 -21.85 -13.30 30.53
N GLU A 64 -20.97 -13.64 31.47
CA GLU A 64 -19.55 -13.90 31.19
C GLU A 64 -19.34 -15.03 30.16
N THR A 65 -20.25 -15.99 30.06
CA THR A 65 -20.15 -17.09 29.09
C THR A 65 -20.27 -16.60 27.64
N LYS A 66 -20.94 -15.47 27.41
CA LYS A 66 -21.11 -14.84 26.10
C LYS A 66 -20.02 -13.82 25.77
N ALA A 67 -19.22 -13.40 26.76
CA ALA A 67 -18.20 -12.39 26.58
C ALA A 67 -17.18 -12.74 25.46
N PRO A 68 -16.68 -13.99 25.34
CA PRO A 68 -15.76 -14.35 24.24
C PRO A 68 -16.40 -14.21 22.85
N ALA A 69 -17.66 -14.62 22.71
CA ALA A 69 -18.38 -14.53 21.45
C ALA A 69 -18.69 -13.07 21.05
N LEU A 70 -18.97 -12.21 22.03
CA LEU A 70 -19.18 -10.78 21.81
C LEU A 70 -17.87 -10.07 21.47
N GLN A 71 -16.76 -10.44 22.10
CA GLN A 71 -15.44 -9.92 21.74
C GLN A 71 -15.08 -10.28 20.30
N ALA A 72 -15.30 -11.54 19.88
CA ALA A 72 -15.07 -11.94 18.49
C ALA A 72 -15.90 -11.13 17.49
N LYS A 73 -17.14 -10.74 17.84
CA LYS A 73 -17.97 -9.85 17.01
C LYS A 73 -17.42 -8.43 16.93
N VAL A 74 -16.85 -7.91 18.03
CA VAL A 74 -16.15 -6.61 18.03
C VAL A 74 -14.96 -6.68 17.09
N ASP A 75 -14.11 -7.69 17.24
CA ASP A 75 -12.91 -7.86 16.41
C ASP A 75 -13.26 -7.96 14.92
N GLU A 76 -14.30 -8.75 14.58
CA GLU A 76 -14.77 -8.87 13.20
C GLU A 76 -15.31 -7.54 12.65
N ALA A 77 -16.05 -6.78 13.45
CA ALA A 77 -16.55 -5.47 13.06
C ALA A 77 -15.40 -4.46 12.86
N GLU A 78 -14.37 -4.51 13.69
CA GLU A 78 -13.18 -3.67 13.57
C GLU A 78 -12.37 -3.99 12.31
N ILE A 79 -12.17 -5.27 11.99
CA ILE A 79 -11.52 -5.69 10.74
C ILE A 79 -12.31 -5.21 9.53
N LYS A 80 -13.66 -5.27 9.56
CA LYS A 80 -14.51 -4.73 8.50
C LYS A 80 -14.40 -3.20 8.39
N LEU A 81 -14.23 -2.49 9.50
CA LEU A 81 -13.97 -1.06 9.47
C LEU A 81 -12.61 -0.76 8.81
N LEU A 82 -11.56 -1.49 9.21
CA LEU A 82 -10.23 -1.38 8.60
C LEU A 82 -10.26 -1.68 7.11
N TYR A 83 -11.04 -2.67 6.67
CA TYR A 83 -11.25 -2.94 5.25
C TYR A 83 -11.77 -1.70 4.49
N THR A 84 -12.76 -0.98 5.04
CA THR A 84 -13.29 0.22 4.35
C THR A 84 -12.29 1.38 4.32
N THR A 85 -11.42 1.48 5.32
CA THR A 85 -10.45 2.58 5.45
C THR A 85 -9.17 2.29 4.67
N HIS A 86 -8.58 1.12 4.88
CA HIS A 86 -7.29 0.65 4.34
C HIS A 86 -7.46 -0.37 3.21
N PHE A 87 -8.54 -0.26 2.41
CA PHE A 87 -8.62 -1.05 1.19
C PHE A 87 -7.48 -0.67 0.23
N PRO A 88 -6.76 -1.64 -0.39
CA PRO A 88 -5.68 -1.37 -1.33
C PRO A 88 -6.09 -0.44 -2.46
N LYS A 89 -5.36 0.66 -2.64
CA LYS A 89 -5.72 1.72 -3.62
C LYS A 89 -5.54 1.27 -5.07
N THR A 90 -4.66 0.29 -5.30
CA THR A 90 -4.38 -0.28 -6.63
C THR A 90 -5.46 -1.26 -7.11
N LEU A 91 -6.38 -1.69 -6.24
CA LEU A 91 -7.43 -2.65 -6.56
C LEU A 91 -8.80 -2.01 -6.73
N HIS A 92 -9.66 -2.67 -7.50
CA HIS A 92 -11.08 -2.34 -7.54
C HIS A 92 -11.76 -2.73 -6.23
N TYR A 93 -12.41 -1.76 -5.60
CA TYR A 93 -13.12 -1.93 -4.35
C TYR A 93 -14.25 -2.95 -4.48
N VAL A 94 -14.34 -3.88 -3.54
CA VAL A 94 -15.45 -4.83 -3.42
C VAL A 94 -16.28 -4.46 -2.19
N SER A 95 -17.58 -4.28 -2.39
CA SER A 95 -18.54 -3.91 -1.35
C SER A 95 -18.61 -4.96 -0.23
N LEU A 96 -18.58 -4.51 1.02
CA LEU A 96 -18.85 -5.34 2.20
C LEU A 96 -20.35 -5.59 2.40
N TYR A 97 -21.19 -4.66 1.95
CA TYR A 97 -22.62 -4.65 2.21
C TYR A 97 -23.42 -4.40 0.91
N PRO A 98 -23.32 -5.29 -0.09
CA PRO A 98 -23.98 -5.10 -1.37
C PRO A 98 -25.51 -5.06 -1.19
N THR A 99 -26.18 -4.16 -1.91
CA THR A 99 -27.66 -4.00 -1.84
C THR A 99 -28.39 -5.04 -2.68
N ASN A 100 -27.76 -5.52 -3.75
CA ASN A 100 -28.27 -6.60 -4.57
C ASN A 100 -27.37 -7.81 -4.28
N ASN A 101 -27.94 -9.02 -4.15
CA ASN A 101 -27.22 -10.29 -3.97
C ASN A 101 -26.42 -10.69 -5.24
N GLN A 102 -25.67 -9.75 -5.80
CA GLN A 102 -24.73 -9.93 -6.89
C GLN A 102 -23.49 -10.59 -6.30
N ASN A 103 -23.61 -11.89 -6.04
CA ASN A 103 -22.50 -12.73 -5.59
C ASN A 103 -21.74 -13.17 -6.84
N ASP A 104 -20.72 -12.39 -7.18
CA ASP A 104 -19.68 -12.82 -8.11
C ASP A 104 -18.57 -13.47 -7.28
N GLU A 105 -18.34 -14.76 -7.52
CA GLU A 105 -17.36 -15.58 -6.81
C GLU A 105 -15.97 -14.94 -6.83
N THR A 106 -15.60 -14.28 -7.93
CA THR A 106 -14.29 -13.62 -8.07
C THR A 106 -14.18 -12.37 -7.18
N SER A 107 -15.29 -11.65 -7.01
CA SER A 107 -15.38 -10.48 -6.15
C SER A 107 -15.37 -10.89 -4.67
N ASP A 108 -16.09 -11.95 -4.33
CA ASP A 108 -16.13 -12.51 -2.98
C ASP A 108 -14.75 -13.03 -2.55
N ALA A 109 -14.06 -13.78 -3.41
CA ALA A 109 -12.70 -14.26 -3.15
C ALA A 109 -11.71 -13.10 -2.92
N ARG A 110 -11.85 -11.99 -3.65
CA ARG A 110 -11.01 -10.79 -3.43
C ARG A 110 -11.30 -10.14 -2.08
N ARG A 111 -12.56 -10.00 -1.72
CA ARG A 111 -12.97 -9.44 -0.41
C ARG A 111 -12.39 -10.28 0.72
N GLU A 112 -12.51 -11.60 0.62
CA GLU A 112 -11.99 -12.54 1.61
C GLU A 112 -10.46 -12.50 1.71
N ARG A 113 -9.76 -12.45 0.57
CA ARG A 113 -8.30 -12.28 0.55
C ARG A 113 -7.86 -11.03 1.32
N VAL A 114 -8.45 -9.87 1.01
CA VAL A 114 -8.07 -8.60 1.67
C VAL A 114 -8.40 -8.64 3.16
N LEU A 115 -9.54 -9.21 3.56
CA LEU A 115 -9.88 -9.37 4.98
C LEU A 115 -8.89 -10.28 5.72
N LYS A 116 -8.42 -11.35 5.06
CA LYS A 116 -7.39 -12.24 5.59
C LYS A 116 -6.05 -11.52 5.73
N ASP A 117 -5.64 -10.78 4.70
CA ASP A 117 -4.40 -9.98 4.73
C ASP A 117 -4.43 -8.94 5.86
N ILE A 118 -5.58 -8.29 6.12
CA ILE A 118 -5.73 -7.36 7.25
C ILE A 118 -5.52 -8.10 8.58
N LYS A 119 -6.15 -9.27 8.77
CA LYS A 119 -5.97 -10.08 9.98
C LYS A 119 -4.51 -10.46 10.19
N GLU A 120 -3.84 -10.96 9.16
CA GLU A 120 -2.43 -11.34 9.21
C GLU A 120 -1.53 -10.13 9.52
N SER A 121 -1.80 -8.98 8.92
CA SER A 121 -1.04 -7.74 9.15
C SER A 121 -1.17 -7.28 10.61
N LEU A 122 -2.38 -7.32 11.17
CA LEU A 122 -2.61 -7.00 12.58
C LEU A 122 -1.88 -7.97 13.53
N LEU A 123 -1.87 -9.27 13.21
CA LEU A 123 -1.13 -10.28 13.98
C LEU A 123 0.37 -10.06 13.93
N ASN A 124 0.89 -9.61 12.79
CA ASN A 124 2.30 -9.30 12.58
C ASN A 124 2.71 -7.93 13.17
N GLY A 125 1.78 -7.19 13.78
CA GLY A 125 2.05 -5.89 14.41
C GLY A 125 1.98 -4.69 13.47
N ASP A 126 1.58 -4.86 12.20
CA ASP A 126 1.34 -3.79 11.22
C ASP A 126 0.00 -3.07 11.49
N LYS A 127 -0.03 -2.29 12.57
CA LYS A 127 -1.26 -1.66 13.10
C LYS A 127 -1.87 -0.63 12.15
N ASP A 128 -1.07 0.07 11.38
CA ASP A 128 -1.52 1.09 10.41
C ASP A 128 -1.75 0.52 9.01
N LEU A 129 -1.46 -0.77 8.81
CA LEU A 129 -1.55 -1.49 7.55
C LEU A 129 -0.65 -0.90 6.46
N SER A 130 0.41 -0.18 6.83
CA SER A 130 1.33 0.48 5.89
C SER A 130 2.14 -0.54 5.09
N LEU A 131 2.61 -1.61 5.75
CA LEU A 131 3.36 -2.68 5.08
C LEU A 131 2.43 -3.45 4.12
N MET A 132 1.19 -3.69 4.53
CA MET A 132 0.16 -4.27 3.68
C MET A 132 -0.08 -3.42 2.42
N GLN A 133 -0.26 -2.10 2.57
CA GLN A 133 -0.44 -1.20 1.42
C GLN A 133 0.75 -1.22 0.48
N LYS A 134 1.98 -1.18 1.02
CA LYS A 134 3.21 -1.25 0.23
C LYS A 134 3.26 -2.54 -0.59
N ARG A 135 2.97 -3.70 0.03
CA ARG A 135 2.94 -5.00 -0.65
C ARG A 135 1.95 -5.01 -1.83
N TYR A 136 0.76 -4.46 -1.67
CA TYR A 136 -0.23 -4.35 -2.75
C TYR A 136 0.21 -3.40 -3.88
N ARG A 137 0.95 -2.35 -3.54
CA ARG A 137 1.54 -1.43 -4.52
C ARG A 137 2.66 -2.10 -5.31
N ASP A 138 3.53 -2.85 -4.63
CA ASP A 138 4.62 -3.63 -5.22
C ASP A 138 4.08 -4.74 -6.15
N GLU A 139 3.07 -5.51 -5.70
CA GLU A 139 2.39 -6.51 -6.54
C GLU A 139 1.77 -5.89 -7.81
N TYR A 140 1.22 -4.67 -7.71
CA TYR A 140 0.68 -3.97 -8.86
C TYR A 140 1.79 -3.48 -9.80
N LYS A 141 2.89 -2.96 -9.26
CA LYS A 141 4.09 -2.59 -10.02
C LYS A 141 4.65 -3.77 -10.81
N GLU A 142 4.79 -4.94 -10.18
CA GLU A 142 5.21 -6.17 -10.87
C GLU A 142 4.27 -6.56 -12.01
N LYS A 143 2.95 -6.42 -11.82
CA LYS A 143 1.97 -6.68 -12.89
C LYS A 143 2.13 -5.72 -14.06
N LEU A 144 2.43 -4.45 -13.81
CA LEU A 144 2.68 -3.47 -14.87
C LEU A 144 3.97 -3.75 -15.62
N ILE A 145 5.03 -4.18 -14.91
CA ILE A 145 6.29 -4.62 -15.53
C ILE A 145 6.04 -5.85 -16.41
N LYS A 146 5.33 -6.87 -15.91
CA LYS A 146 4.98 -8.08 -16.69
C LYS A 146 4.15 -7.76 -17.94
N ARG A 147 3.36 -6.69 -17.92
CA ARG A 147 2.57 -6.21 -19.06
C ARG A 147 3.36 -5.31 -20.02
N GLY A 148 4.59 -4.94 -19.67
CA GLY A 148 5.41 -4.00 -20.46
C GLY A 148 4.94 -2.55 -20.40
N VAL A 149 4.12 -2.18 -19.41
CA VAL A 149 3.64 -0.79 -19.23
C VAL A 149 4.72 0.08 -18.59
N ILE A 150 5.51 -0.51 -17.69
CA ILE A 150 6.62 0.15 -16.98
C ILE A 150 7.88 -0.68 -17.20
N GLN A 151 9.02 -0.01 -17.38
CA GLN A 151 10.31 -0.68 -17.46
C GLN A 151 10.76 -1.18 -16.08
N PRO A 152 11.32 -2.40 -15.96
CA PRO A 152 11.97 -2.81 -14.74
C PRO A 152 13.13 -1.86 -14.44
N LEU A 153 13.26 -1.45 -13.18
CA LEU A 153 14.43 -0.66 -12.78
C LEU A 153 15.65 -1.57 -12.93
N ALA A 154 16.50 -1.28 -13.92
CA ALA A 154 17.72 -2.04 -14.12
C ALA A 154 18.55 -2.02 -12.82
N PRO A 155 19.15 -3.16 -12.41
CA PRO A 155 20.08 -3.16 -11.29
C PRO A 155 21.17 -2.12 -11.56
N VAL A 156 21.58 -1.39 -10.51
CA VAL A 156 22.68 -0.46 -10.62
C VAL A 156 23.93 -1.29 -10.89
N ASP A 157 24.45 -1.23 -12.11
CA ASP A 157 25.74 -1.85 -12.44
C ASP A 157 26.78 -1.35 -11.41
N GLU A 158 27.41 -2.28 -10.68
CA GLU A 158 28.35 -1.99 -9.58
C GLU A 158 29.57 -1.16 -10.02
N GLU A 159 29.87 -1.09 -11.31
CA GLU A 159 30.92 -0.23 -11.90
C GLU A 159 30.71 1.29 -11.63
N MET A 160 29.53 1.69 -11.13
CA MET A 160 29.18 3.10 -10.91
C MET A 160 29.44 3.63 -9.50
N THR A 161 29.84 2.78 -8.54
CA THR A 161 30.22 3.18 -7.18
C THR A 161 31.71 3.51 -7.06
N GLU A 162 32.56 2.95 -7.92
CA GLU A 162 34.02 3.10 -7.83
C GLU A 162 34.52 4.49 -8.28
N ALA A 163 33.78 5.21 -9.12
CA ALA A 163 34.22 6.51 -9.67
C ALA A 163 34.18 7.69 -8.67
N LYS A 164 33.81 7.47 -7.40
CA LYS A 164 33.75 8.51 -6.36
C LYS A 164 34.85 8.45 -5.30
N GLN A 165 35.80 7.50 -5.38
CA GLN A 165 36.88 7.37 -4.39
C GLN A 165 38.20 8.08 -4.77
N GLY A 166 38.21 8.90 -5.83
CA GLY A 166 39.44 9.50 -6.35
C GLY A 166 39.39 11.01 -6.56
N SER A 167 39.02 11.80 -5.55
CA SER A 167 39.38 13.23 -5.45
C SER A 167 38.86 13.82 -4.13
N ASP A 168 39.59 13.66 -3.03
CA ASP A 168 39.42 14.49 -1.82
C ASP A 168 40.65 14.36 -0.89
N ASP A 169 41.83 14.59 -1.45
CA ASP A 169 43.07 14.76 -0.67
C ASP A 169 43.99 15.79 -1.38
N GLU A 170 43.48 16.99 -1.63
CA GLU A 170 44.35 18.18 -1.73
C GLU A 170 44.17 18.96 -0.43
N LYS A 171 45.21 18.87 0.41
CA LYS A 171 45.31 19.54 1.71
C LYS A 171 45.40 21.05 1.51
N ASP A 172 44.47 21.79 2.13
CA ASP A 172 44.53 23.24 2.29
C ASP A 172 45.64 23.63 3.28
N ASP A 173 46.87 23.82 2.80
CA ASP A 173 48.00 24.41 3.55
C ASP A 173 47.95 25.96 3.55
N PHE A 174 46.76 26.57 3.64
CA PHE A 174 46.59 28.02 3.46
C PHE A 174 46.66 28.86 4.76
N PHE A 175 46.75 28.27 5.95
CA PHE A 175 46.67 29.02 7.21
C PHE A 175 47.78 28.70 8.23
N GLU A 176 49.06 28.90 7.89
CA GLU A 176 50.09 29.18 8.91
C GLU A 176 51.21 30.12 8.38
N LYS A 177 50.98 31.43 8.48
CA LYS A 177 52.02 32.41 8.86
C LYS A 177 51.40 33.78 9.14
N ALA A 178 51.17 34.04 10.42
CA ALA A 178 51.16 35.37 11.01
C ALA A 178 52.07 35.32 12.25
#